data_AF-A0A2E7LPD2-F1
#
_entry.id   AF-A0A2E7LPD2-F1
#
_cell.length_a   1.000
_cell.length_b   1.000
_cell.length_c   1.000
_cell.angle_alpha   90.00
_cell.angle_beta   90.00
_cell.angle_gamma   90.00
#
_symmetry.space_group_name_H-M   'P 1'
#
loop_
_entity.id
_entity.type
_entity.pdbx_description
1 polymer ?
#
loop_
_entity_poly.entity_id
_entity_poly.type
_entity_poly.pdbx_seq_one_letter_code
_entity_poly.pdbx_strand_id
1 'polypeptide(L)'
;MILLYLITPFLGLLRNYIKYKQLKIFVFLRTPLLYFFITKLFQTNTIWKTMMFERWFFLIYKSLLSLYNDDYNKKKEKYIKKYGLKYNI
;
A
#
# COMPACT_ATOMS: atom_id res chain seq x y z
N MET A 1 5.95 21.24 -11.14
CA MET A 1 5.46 20.88 -9.78
C MET A 1 4.35 19.82 -9.82
N ILE A 2 3.28 19.97 -10.61
CA ILE A 2 2.18 18.98 -10.70
C ILE A 2 2.64 17.57 -11.15
N LEU A 3 3.65 17.49 -12.02
CA LEU A 3 4.16 16.23 -12.60
C LEU A 3 4.68 15.24 -11.55
N LEU A 4 5.18 15.71 -10.41
CA LEU A 4 5.68 14.85 -9.32
C LEU A 4 4.58 13.95 -8.75
N TYR A 5 3.32 14.41 -8.75
CA TYR A 5 2.18 13.63 -8.29
C TYR A 5 1.80 12.48 -9.24
N LEU A 6 2.22 12.56 -10.51
CA LEU A 6 1.96 11.53 -11.51
C LEU A 6 3.10 10.52 -11.61
N ILE A 7 4.34 10.91 -11.30
CA ILE A 7 5.48 9.99 -11.35
C ILE A 7 5.27 8.76 -10.46
N THR A 8 4.78 8.94 -9.24
CA THR A 8 4.54 7.83 -8.30
C THR A 8 3.48 6.83 -8.79
N PRO A 9 2.28 7.25 -9.23
CA PRO A 9 1.29 6.34 -9.78
C PRO A 9 1.74 5.69 -11.10
N PHE A 10 2.49 6.40 -11.96
CA PHE A 10 3.07 5.80 -13.17
C PHE A 10 4.11 4.73 -12.84
N LEU A 11 5.02 4.98 -11.89
CA LEU A 11 5.98 3.97 -11.42
C LEU A 11 5.27 2.76 -10.78
N GLY A 12 4.19 3.00 -10.03
CA GLY A 12 3.35 1.95 -9.47
C GLY A 12 2.68 1.08 -10.54
N LEU A 13 2.14 1.71 -11.58
CA LEU A 13 1.52 1.04 -12.73
C LEU A 13 2.56 0.25 -13.54
N LEU A 14 3.73 0.84 -13.81
CA LEU A 14 4.84 0.18 -14.50
C LEU A 14 5.29 -1.08 -13.73
N ARG A 15 5.48 -0.98 -12.42
CA ARG A 15 5.85 -2.14 -11.58
C ARG A 15 4.79 -3.23 -11.61
N ASN A 16 3.52 -2.86 -11.59
CA ASN A 16 2.42 -3.82 -11.66
C ASN A 16 2.38 -4.52 -13.02
N TYR A 17 2.61 -3.77 -14.11
CA TYR A 17 2.75 -4.32 -15.44
C TYR A 17 3.94 -5.28 -15.57
N ILE A 18 5.12 -4.91 -15.04
CA ILE A 18 6.31 -5.78 -15.09
C ILE A 18 6.04 -7.12 -14.39
N LYS A 19 5.45 -7.09 -13.19
CA LYS A 19 5.27 -8.28 -12.35
C LYS A 19 4.09 -9.17 -12.77
N TYR A 20 2.97 -8.57 -13.16
CA TYR A 20 1.72 -9.29 -13.39
C TYR A 20 1.21 -9.20 -14.83
N LYS A 21 1.90 -8.44 -15.72
CA LYS A 21 1.50 -8.17 -17.11
C LYS A 21 0.09 -7.61 -17.27
N GLN A 22 -0.43 -6.98 -16.21
CA GLN A 22 -1.79 -6.44 -16.15
C GLN A 22 -1.76 -4.96 -15.74
N LEU A 23 -2.55 -4.16 -16.45
CA LEU A 23 -2.79 -2.76 -16.13
C LEU A 23 -4.02 -2.65 -15.23
N LYS A 24 -3.80 -2.47 -13.92
CA LYS A 24 -4.89 -2.26 -12.95
C LYS A 24 -5.09 -0.77 -12.72
N ILE A 25 -6.01 -0.19 -13.49
CA ILE A 25 -6.34 1.24 -13.48
C ILE A 25 -6.80 1.71 -12.09
N PHE A 26 -7.51 0.86 -11.33
CA PHE A 26 -7.88 1.14 -9.94
C PHE A 26 -6.67 1.38 -9.02
N VAL A 27 -5.57 0.64 -9.23
CA VAL A 27 -4.34 0.82 -8.44
C VAL A 27 -3.67 2.14 -8.79
N PHE A 28 -3.79 2.58 -10.05
CA PHE A 28 -3.27 3.87 -10.50
C PHE A 28 -4.08 5.03 -9.89
N LEU A 29 -5.42 4.97 -9.93
CA LEU A 29 -6.32 6.04 -9.47
C LEU A 29 -6.26 6.30 -7.97
N ARG A 30 -6.00 5.27 -7.15
CA ARG A 30 -6.01 5.42 -5.68
C ARG A 30 -4.99 6.45 -5.17
N THR A 31 -3.82 6.50 -5.81
CA THR A 31 -2.66 7.30 -5.43
C THR A 31 -2.90 8.81 -5.61
N PRO A 32 -3.32 9.30 -6.79
CA PRO A 32 -3.68 10.70 -6.98
C PRO A 32 -4.93 11.08 -6.15
N LEU A 33 -5.88 10.17 -5.95
CA LEU A 33 -7.02 10.41 -5.03
C LEU A 33 -6.55 10.66 -3.60
N LEU A 34 -5.64 9.84 -3.07
CA LEU A 34 -5.07 10.04 -1.74
C LEU A 34 -4.29 11.35 -1.62
N TYR A 35 -3.50 11.71 -2.64
CA TYR A 35 -2.82 13.00 -2.66
C TYR A 35 -3.80 14.17 -2.62
N PHE A 36 -4.93 14.08 -3.33
CA PHE A 36 -5.99 15.08 -3.27
C PHE A 36 -6.58 15.21 -1.86
N PHE A 37 -6.92 14.10 -1.22
CA PHE A 37 -7.46 14.10 0.15
C PHE A 37 -6.46 14.64 1.18
N ILE A 38 -5.21 14.20 1.13
CA ILE A 38 -4.16 14.64 2.07
C ILE A 38 -3.89 16.14 1.90
N THR A 39 -3.79 16.62 0.65
CA THR A 39 -3.55 18.05 0.39
C THR A 39 -4.72 18.91 0.90
N LYS A 40 -5.96 18.43 0.75
CA LYS A 40 -7.16 19.12 1.25
C LYS A 40 -7.25 19.10 2.79
N LEU A 41 -6.89 18.00 3.42
CA LEU A 41 -6.95 17.85 4.89
C LEU A 41 -5.86 18.66 5.61
N PHE A 42 -4.64 18.64 5.11
CA PHE A 42 -3.49 19.26 5.79
C PHE A 42 -3.15 20.65 5.25
N GLN A 43 -3.79 21.12 4.17
CA GLN A 43 -3.53 22.40 3.51
C GLN A 43 -2.03 22.64 3.22
N THR A 44 -1.25 21.56 3.06
CA THR A 44 0.19 21.65 2.86
C THR A 44 0.51 21.88 1.39
N ASN A 45 1.16 23.01 1.09
CA ASN A 45 1.66 23.32 -0.26
C ASN A 45 2.91 22.51 -0.66
N THR A 46 3.51 21.75 0.28
CA THR A 46 4.75 21.01 0.03
C THR A 46 4.48 19.59 -0.46
N ILE A 47 4.75 19.32 -1.74
CA ILE A 47 4.57 18.01 -2.40
C ILE A 47 5.23 16.85 -1.62
N TRP A 48 6.44 17.09 -1.11
CA TRP A 48 7.21 16.10 -0.36
C TRP A 48 6.52 15.66 0.93
N LYS A 49 5.87 16.59 1.64
CA LYS A 49 5.13 16.27 2.87
C LYS A 49 3.93 15.38 2.54
N THR A 50 3.18 15.72 1.49
CA THR A 50 2.05 14.91 1.00
C THR A 50 2.46 13.49 0.64
N MET A 51 3.60 13.32 -0.05
CA MET A 51 4.16 11.99 -0.37
C MET A 51 4.54 11.17 0.86
N MET A 52 5.12 11.81 1.89
CA MET A 52 5.47 11.13 3.13
C MET A 52 4.24 10.71 3.92
N PHE A 53 3.23 11.58 4.00
CA PHE A 53 1.96 11.27 4.66
C PHE A 53 1.22 10.11 3.99
N GLU A 54 1.21 10.03 2.65
CA GLU A 54 0.61 8.91 1.92
C GLU A 54 1.23 7.57 2.31
N ARG A 55 2.57 7.52 2.43
CA ARG A 55 3.29 6.31 2.86
C ARG A 55 2.95 5.92 4.30
N TRP A 56 2.94 6.88 5.22
CA TRP A 56 2.60 6.64 6.62
C TRP A 56 1.16 6.19 6.78
N PHE A 57 0.23 6.83 6.06
CA PHE A 57 -1.18 6.43 6.05
C PHE A 57 -1.34 4.98 5.58
N PHE A 58 -0.75 4.59 4.46
CA PHE A 58 -0.83 3.21 3.97
C PHE A 58 -0.16 2.20 4.91
N LEU A 59 0.91 2.59 5.59
CA LEU A 59 1.59 1.73 6.57
C LEU A 59 0.69 1.48 7.78
N ILE A 60 0.09 2.51 8.35
CA ILE A 60 -0.82 2.41 9.49
C ILE A 60 -2.05 1.60 9.10
N TYR A 61 -2.70 1.95 7.97
CA TYR A 61 -3.88 1.25 7.47
C TYR A 61 -3.64 -0.25 7.31
N LYS A 62 -2.52 -0.64 6.68
CA LYS A 62 -2.19 -2.06 6.48
C LYS A 62 -1.86 -2.77 7.79
N SER A 63 -1.23 -2.08 8.73
CA SER A 63 -0.91 -2.64 10.04
C SER A 63 -2.19 -2.95 10.82
N LEU A 64 -3.12 -2.00 10.87
CA LEU A 64 -4.44 -2.19 11.50
C LEU A 64 -5.25 -3.29 10.81
N LEU A 65 -5.27 -3.31 9.47
CA LEU A 65 -5.97 -4.34 8.70
C LEU A 65 -5.38 -5.75 8.96
N SER A 66 -4.05 -5.85 9.06
CA SER A 66 -3.37 -7.12 9.37
C SER A 66 -3.68 -7.60 10.78
N LEU A 67 -3.78 -6.68 11.75
CA LEU A 67 -4.17 -7.01 13.12
C LEU A 67 -5.62 -7.49 13.18
N TYR A 68 -6.54 -6.76 12.53
CA TYR A 68 -7.95 -7.12 12.48
C TYR A 68 -8.19 -8.49 11.82
N ASN A 69 -7.49 -8.79 10.72
CA ASN A 69 -7.66 -10.04 9.99
C ASN A 69 -6.93 -11.24 10.61
N ASP A 70 -6.16 -11.02 11.68
CA ASP A 70 -5.28 -12.02 12.29
C ASP A 70 -4.44 -12.77 11.25
N ASP A 71 -3.83 -11.97 10.37
CA ASP A 71 -3.04 -12.45 9.24
C ASP A 71 -1.86 -13.32 9.69
N TYR A 72 -1.36 -13.09 10.91
CA TYR A 72 -0.28 -13.83 11.52
C TYR A 72 -0.68 -15.28 11.80
N ASN A 73 -1.77 -15.50 12.55
CA ASN A 73 -2.19 -16.86 12.90
C ASN A 73 -2.63 -17.63 11.65
N LYS A 74 -3.37 -16.99 10.73
CA LYS A 74 -3.78 -17.62 9.46
C LYS A 74 -2.58 -18.08 8.62
N LYS A 75 -1.53 -17.27 8.51
CA LYS A 75 -0.31 -17.65 7.79
C LYS A 75 0.43 -18.75 8.55
N LYS A 76 0.58 -18.63 9.87
CA LYS A 76 1.20 -19.64 10.73
C LYS A 76 0.55 -21.02 10.53
N GLU A 77 -0.76 -21.10 10.61
CA GLU A 77 -1.54 -22.33 10.35
C GLU A 77 -1.32 -22.87 8.94
N LYS A 78 -1.34 -22.00 7.92
CA LYS A 78 -1.04 -22.38 6.54
C LYS A 78 0.34 -23.03 6.40
N TYR A 79 1.36 -22.48 7.06
CA TYR A 79 2.72 -23.03 7.02
C TYR A 79 2.85 -24.33 7.82
N ILE A 80 2.19 -24.43 8.98
CA ILE A 80 2.10 -25.67 9.76
C ILE A 80 1.49 -26.78 8.90
N LYS A 81 0.37 -26.50 8.23
CA LYS A 81 -0.29 -27.48 7.34
C LYS A 81 0.55 -27.85 6.12
N LYS A 82 1.27 -26.88 5.53
CA LYS A 82 2.06 -27.10 4.32
C LYS A 82 3.35 -27.89 4.58
N TYR A 83 4.01 -27.66 5.72
CA TYR A 83 5.34 -28.19 6.01
C TYR A 83 5.37 -29.16 7.21
N GLY A 84 4.22 -29.44 7.83
CA GLY A 84 4.13 -30.33 9.00
C GLY A 84 4.88 -29.80 10.22
N LEU A 85 5.08 -28.48 10.32
CA LEU A 85 5.86 -27.85 11.40
C LEU A 85 5.15 -28.07 12.74
N LYS A 86 5.78 -28.82 13.64
CA LYS A 86 5.36 -28.89 15.04
C LYS A 86 6.04 -27.76 15.80
N TYR A 87 5.25 -26.80 16.25
CA TYR A 87 5.72 -25.84 17.24
C TYR A 87 5.51 -26.46 18.62
N ASN A 88 6.59 -26.71 19.35
CA ASN A 88 6.49 -26.92 20.79
C ASN A 88 6.15 -25.56 21.41
N ILE A 89 4.97 -25.49 22.01
CA ILE A 89 4.53 -24.37 22.85
C ILE A 89 5.33 -24.41 24.14
#